data_AF-A0A3A0D3T7-F1
#
_entry.id   AF-A0A3A0D3T7-F1
#
_cell.length_a   1.000
_cell.length_b   1.000
_cell.length_c   1.000
_cell.angle_alpha   90.00
_cell.angle_beta   90.00
_cell.angle_gamma   90.00
#
_symmetry.space_group_name_H-M   'P 1'
#
loop_
_entity.id
_entity.type
_entity.pdbx_description
1 polymer ?
#
loop_
_entity_poly.entity_id
_entity_poly.type
_entity_poly.pdbx_seq_one_letter_code
_entity_poly.pdbx_strand_id
1 'polypeptide(L)'
;QAGEDLEDLLTLCRSDITSGNAQRRKQHLENFDFVVRRLNEVEEKDRMRAFQSPVRGDEIMALCQLQPGPLVGKLKTAIEEAILEGVIPNEHGAARAYLLSIKDEIMAQAPQASLNYAETFD
;
A
#
# COMPACT_ATOMS: atom_id res chain seq x y z
N GLN A 1 0.66 16.68 5.50
CA GLN A 1 1.16 17.62 6.52
C GLN A 1 0.58 17.35 7.92
N ALA A 2 0.12 16.12 8.25
CA ALA A 2 -0.43 15.80 9.58
C ALA A 2 0.45 14.80 10.36
N GLY A 3 1.69 14.56 9.91
CA GLY A 3 2.63 13.59 10.52
C GLY A 3 3.55 14.23 11.56
N GLU A 4 4.21 15.35 11.21
CA GLU A 4 5.12 16.05 12.13
C GLU A 4 4.37 16.64 13.35
N ASP A 5 3.20 17.25 13.13
CA ASP A 5 2.40 17.85 14.22
C ASP A 5 1.92 16.84 15.27
N LEU A 6 1.79 15.55 14.89
CA LEU A 6 1.34 14.50 15.79
C LEU A 6 2.44 14.09 16.77
N GLU A 7 3.68 13.99 16.30
CA GLU A 7 4.82 13.60 17.13
C GLU A 7 5.19 14.70 18.15
N ASP A 8 5.10 15.96 17.72
CA ASP A 8 5.26 17.13 18.60
C ASP A 8 4.16 17.20 19.66
N LEU A 9 2.90 16.92 19.29
CA LEU A 9 1.77 16.87 20.22
C LEU A 9 1.93 15.75 21.26
N LEU A 10 2.33 14.54 20.83
CA LEU A 10 2.59 13.42 21.73
C LEU A 10 3.73 13.75 22.70
N THR A 11 4.78 14.41 22.23
CA THR A 11 5.89 14.87 23.07
C THR A 11 5.42 15.85 24.14
N LEU A 12 4.62 16.86 23.76
CA LEU A 12 4.04 17.83 24.69
C LEU A 12 3.14 17.16 25.73
N CYS A 13 2.24 16.27 25.29
CA CYS A 13 1.35 15.53 26.18
C CYS A 13 2.13 14.67 27.19
N ARG A 14 3.25 14.07 26.76
CA ARG A 14 4.11 13.28 27.65
C ARG A 14 4.80 14.13 28.70
N SER A 15 5.26 15.33 28.32
CA SER A 15 5.87 16.30 29.24
C SER A 15 4.90 16.80 30.31
N ASP A 16 3.61 16.93 29.96
CA ASP A 16 2.55 17.35 30.87
C ASP A 16 2.15 16.28 31.89
N ILE A 17 2.61 15.03 31.75
CA ILE A 17 2.42 13.97 32.76
C ILE A 17 3.30 14.26 33.98
N THR A 18 2.83 15.20 34.80
CA THR A 18 3.38 15.52 36.11
C THR A 18 2.33 15.19 37.16
N SER A 19 2.76 14.57 38.25
CA SER A 19 1.89 14.31 39.41
C SER A 19 2.78 14.28 40.63
N GLY A 20 2.28 14.60 41.83
CA GLY A 20 3.03 14.37 43.08
C GLY A 20 3.15 12.89 43.41
N ASN A 21 2.24 12.05 42.91
CA ASN A 21 2.17 10.62 43.21
C ASN A 21 2.91 9.78 42.16
N ALA A 22 4.01 9.15 42.58
CA ALA A 22 4.87 8.33 41.71
C ALA A 22 4.14 7.15 41.05
N GLN A 23 3.20 6.53 41.76
CA GLN A 23 2.42 5.40 41.24
C GLN A 23 1.48 5.85 40.11
N ARG A 24 0.84 7.02 40.27
CA ARG A 24 -0.05 7.59 39.25
C ARG A 24 0.72 8.06 38.02
N ARG A 25 1.90 8.65 38.20
CA ARG A 25 2.81 9.00 37.09
C ARG A 25 3.15 7.76 36.26
N LYS A 26 3.56 6.68 36.94
CA LYS A 26 3.93 5.42 36.29
C LYS A 26 2.76 4.83 35.47
N GLN A 27 1.58 4.72 36.07
CA GLN A 27 0.40 4.22 35.36
C GLN A 27 0.01 5.07 34.13
N HIS A 28 0.09 6.40 34.25
CA HIS A 28 -0.21 7.28 33.11
C HIS A 28 0.83 7.17 31.99
N LEU A 29 2.11 7.04 32.32
CA LEU A 29 3.17 6.80 31.34
C LEU A 29 2.99 5.45 30.64
N GLU A 30 2.73 4.37 31.39
CA GLU A 30 2.51 3.04 30.82
C GLU A 30 1.31 3.01 29.85
N ASN A 31 0.20 3.68 30.22
CA ASN A 31 -0.96 3.79 29.36
C ASN A 31 -0.70 4.66 28.12
N PHE A 32 0.05 5.75 28.29
CA PHE A 32 0.44 6.64 27.19
C PHE A 32 1.32 5.89 26.18
N ASP A 33 2.34 5.19 26.65
CA ASP A 33 3.25 4.39 25.82
C ASP A 33 2.47 3.30 25.06
N PHE A 34 1.44 2.69 25.68
CA PHE A 34 0.56 1.75 25.01
C PHE A 34 -0.22 2.39 23.84
N VAL A 35 -0.79 3.58 24.04
CA VAL A 35 -1.52 4.30 22.98
C VAL A 35 -0.60 4.67 21.83
N VAL A 36 0.59 5.23 22.13
CA VAL A 36 1.59 5.60 21.12
C VAL A 36 2.00 4.38 20.28
N ARG A 37 2.26 3.25 20.93
CA ARG A 37 2.58 2.00 20.22
C ARG A 37 1.47 1.58 19.27
N ARG A 38 0.21 1.61 19.71
CA ARG A 38 -0.95 1.23 18.89
C ARG A 38 -1.13 2.18 17.71
N LEU A 39 -0.85 3.46 17.90
CA LEU A 39 -0.89 4.46 16.83
C LEU A 39 0.17 4.14 15.75
N ASN A 40 1.41 3.89 16.14
CA ASN A 40 2.48 3.52 15.21
C ASN A 40 2.17 2.23 14.44
N GLU A 41 1.58 1.23 15.11
CA GLU A 41 1.14 -0.02 14.46
C GLU A 41 0.05 0.21 13.41
N VAL A 42 -0.85 1.17 13.64
CA VAL A 42 -1.90 1.54 12.69
C VAL A 42 -1.32 2.32 11.52
N GLU A 43 -0.48 3.31 11.78
CA GLU A 43 0.18 4.09 10.73
C GLU A 43 1.02 3.22 9.81
N GLU A 44 1.77 2.26 10.34
CA GLU A 44 2.57 1.35 9.51
C GLU A 44 1.66 0.50 8.60
N LYS A 45 0.55 -0.01 9.14
CA LYS A 45 -0.44 -0.74 8.34
C LYS A 45 -1.10 0.15 7.28
N ASP A 46 -1.38 1.40 7.60
CA ASP A 46 -1.97 2.34 6.65
C ASP A 46 -0.96 2.77 5.59
N ARG A 47 0.33 2.91 5.93
CA ARG A 47 1.41 3.10 4.95
C ARG A 47 1.52 1.93 3.99
N MET A 48 1.47 0.69 4.51
CA MET A 48 1.46 -0.52 3.68
C MET A 48 0.24 -0.57 2.76
N ARG A 49 -0.95 -0.13 3.22
CA ARG A 49 -2.18 -0.06 2.42
C ARG A 49 -2.17 1.07 1.39
N ALA A 50 -1.52 2.19 1.69
CA ALA A 50 -1.36 3.31 0.79
C ALA A 50 -0.29 3.07 -0.29
N PHE A 51 0.45 1.96 -0.20
CA PHE A 51 1.39 1.55 -1.22
C PHE A 51 0.70 1.47 -2.59
N GLN A 52 1.40 1.92 -3.63
CA GLN A 52 0.91 1.92 -5.00
C GLN A 52 1.93 1.22 -5.88
N SER A 53 1.44 0.43 -6.84
CA SER A 53 2.30 -0.22 -7.84
C SER A 53 3.22 0.79 -8.54
N PRO A 54 4.50 0.46 -8.78
CA PRO A 54 5.41 1.29 -9.56
C PRO A 54 5.06 1.34 -11.05
N VAL A 55 4.16 0.45 -11.52
CA VAL A 55 3.67 0.42 -12.91
C VAL A 55 2.29 1.07 -12.97
N ARG A 56 2.12 2.01 -13.91
CA ARG A 56 0.86 2.74 -14.06
C ARG A 56 -0.16 1.95 -14.89
N GLY A 57 -1.45 2.21 -14.66
CA GLY A 57 -2.54 1.48 -15.31
C GLY A 57 -2.57 1.65 -16.84
N ASP A 58 -2.18 2.82 -17.35
CA ASP A 58 -1.96 3.10 -18.78
C ASP A 58 -0.89 2.22 -19.40
N GLU A 59 0.21 2.02 -18.68
CA GLU A 59 1.28 1.13 -19.13
C GLU A 59 0.82 -0.34 -19.16
N ILE A 60 0.05 -0.77 -18.17
CA ILE A 60 -0.54 -2.12 -18.12
C ILE A 60 -1.49 -2.34 -19.31
N MET A 61 -2.34 -1.35 -19.62
CA MET A 61 -3.25 -1.41 -20.76
C MET A 61 -2.47 -1.53 -22.08
N ALA A 62 -1.39 -0.76 -22.26
CA ALA A 62 -0.57 -0.82 -23.46
C ALA A 62 0.21 -2.14 -23.60
N LEU A 63 0.80 -2.64 -22.50
CA LEU A 63 1.63 -3.86 -22.51
C LEU A 63 0.79 -5.13 -22.67
N CYS A 64 -0.37 -5.19 -22.03
CA CYS A 64 -1.25 -6.36 -22.07
C CYS A 64 -2.38 -6.23 -23.09
N GLN A 65 -2.46 -5.12 -23.83
CA GLN A 65 -3.53 -4.82 -24.81
C GLN A 65 -4.92 -4.95 -24.19
N LEU A 66 -5.07 -4.46 -22.96
CA LEU A 66 -6.30 -4.56 -22.18
C LEU A 66 -7.08 -3.25 -22.21
N GLN A 67 -8.41 -3.38 -22.21
CA GLN A 67 -9.31 -2.25 -21.98
C GLN A 67 -9.27 -1.83 -20.50
N PRO A 68 -9.57 -0.55 -20.20
CA PRO A 68 -9.75 -0.11 -18.81
C PRO A 68 -10.86 -0.93 -18.17
N GLY A 69 -10.54 -1.62 -17.08
CA GLY A 69 -11.48 -2.52 -16.44
C GLY A 69 -10.93 -3.27 -15.24
N PRO A 70 -11.72 -4.20 -14.67
CA PRO A 70 -11.36 -4.93 -13.46
C PRO A 70 -10.04 -5.72 -13.59
N LEU A 71 -9.69 -6.14 -14.81
CA LEU A 71 -8.49 -6.92 -15.09
C LEU A 71 -7.20 -6.10 -14.87
N VAL A 72 -7.20 -4.82 -15.27
CA VAL A 72 -6.09 -3.89 -15.00
C VAL A 72 -5.92 -3.70 -13.49
N GLY A 73 -7.03 -3.58 -12.76
CA GLY A 73 -7.02 -3.52 -11.29
C GLY A 73 -6.40 -4.77 -10.67
N LYS A 74 -6.79 -5.97 -11.13
CA LYS A 74 -6.22 -7.25 -10.66
C LYS A 74 -4.71 -7.33 -10.90
N LEU A 75 -4.23 -6.90 -12.08
CA LEU A 75 -2.80 -6.88 -12.39
C LEU A 75 -2.03 -5.91 -11.49
N LYS A 76 -2.58 -4.72 -11.22
CA LYS A 76 -1.98 -3.77 -10.27
C LYS A 76 -1.88 -4.36 -8.87
N THR A 77 -2.97 -4.96 -8.39
CA THR A 77 -3.01 -5.58 -7.05
C THR A 77 -2.03 -6.74 -6.95
N ALA A 78 -1.93 -7.60 -7.96
CA ALA A 78 -0.97 -8.70 -7.96
C ALA A 78 0.50 -8.22 -7.90
N ILE A 79 0.83 -7.10 -8.56
CA ILE A 79 2.15 -6.46 -8.45
C ILE A 79 2.36 -5.89 -7.04
N GLU A 80 1.36 -5.18 -6.49
CA GLU A 80 1.42 -4.59 -5.14
C GLU A 80 1.65 -5.67 -4.08
N GLU A 81 0.91 -6.77 -4.16
CA GLU A 81 1.06 -7.94 -3.28
C GLU A 81 2.44 -8.57 -3.43
N ALA A 82 2.93 -8.79 -4.65
CA ALA A 82 4.25 -9.36 -4.88
C ALA A 82 5.39 -8.49 -4.31
N ILE A 83 5.23 -7.17 -4.30
CA ILE A 83 6.20 -6.25 -3.67
C ILE A 83 6.10 -6.33 -2.15
N LEU A 84 4.89 -6.32 -1.60
CA LEU A 84 4.66 -6.40 -0.15
C LEU A 84 5.12 -7.74 0.45
N GLU A 85 4.99 -8.83 -0.31
CA GLU A 85 5.48 -10.17 0.06
C GLU A 85 6.99 -10.35 -0.18
N GLY A 86 7.64 -9.39 -0.84
CA GLY A 86 9.08 -9.44 -1.15
C GLY A 86 9.44 -10.41 -2.28
N VAL A 87 8.47 -10.83 -3.09
CA VAL A 87 8.68 -11.66 -4.29
C VAL A 87 9.45 -10.86 -5.35
N ILE A 88 9.15 -9.57 -5.48
CA ILE A 88 9.84 -8.64 -6.38
C ILE A 88 10.23 -7.35 -5.67
N PRO A 89 11.34 -6.68 -6.07
CA PRO A 89 11.67 -5.37 -5.55
C PRO A 89 10.66 -4.31 -6.04
N ASN A 90 10.54 -3.21 -5.28
CA ASN A 90 9.75 -2.03 -5.66
C ASN A 90 10.47 -1.22 -6.76
N GLU A 91 10.67 -1.86 -7.90
CA GLU A 91 11.34 -1.29 -9.07
C GLU A 91 10.46 -1.49 -10.30
N HIS A 92 10.39 -0.45 -11.13
CA HIS A 92 9.58 -0.45 -12.34
C HIS A 92 9.91 -1.65 -13.25
N GLY A 93 11.20 -1.93 -13.46
CA GLY A 93 11.65 -3.04 -14.31
C GLY A 93 11.22 -4.42 -13.79
N ALA A 94 11.35 -4.65 -12.49
CA ALA A 94 10.96 -5.91 -11.86
C ALA A 94 9.44 -6.11 -11.87
N ALA A 95 8.69 -5.06 -11.57
CA ALA A 95 7.23 -5.07 -11.64
C ALA A 95 6.73 -5.33 -13.07
N ARG A 96 7.38 -4.76 -14.08
CA ARG A 96 7.07 -5.03 -15.49
C ARG A 96 7.38 -6.46 -15.89
N ALA A 97 8.51 -7.02 -15.46
CA ALA A 97 8.85 -8.41 -15.73
C ALA A 97 7.83 -9.37 -15.08
N TYR A 98 7.44 -9.09 -13.84
CA TYR A 98 6.43 -9.86 -13.12
C TYR A 98 5.04 -9.79 -13.77
N LEU A 99 4.65 -8.59 -14.22
CA LEU A 99 3.43 -8.41 -14.99
C LEU A 99 3.39 -9.32 -16.22
N LEU A 100 4.50 -9.40 -16.96
CA LEU A 100 4.59 -10.26 -18.15
C LEU A 100 4.53 -11.76 -17.81
N SER A 101 5.01 -12.18 -16.63
CA SER A 101 4.91 -13.59 -16.22
C SER A 101 3.51 -13.98 -15.77
N ILE A 102 2.77 -13.09 -15.11
CA ILE A 102 1.41 -13.39 -14.61
C ILE A 102 0.31 -13.09 -15.64
N LYS A 103 0.61 -12.32 -16.71
CA LYS A 103 -0.40 -11.88 -17.67
C LYS A 103 -1.17 -13.07 -18.24
N ASP A 104 -0.49 -14.15 -18.59
CA ASP A 104 -1.09 -15.28 -19.31
C ASP A 104 -2.03 -16.07 -18.38
N GLU A 105 -1.66 -16.22 -17.11
CA GLU A 105 -2.49 -16.85 -16.09
C GLU A 105 -3.74 -16.03 -15.76
N ILE A 106 -3.59 -14.71 -15.64
CA ILE A 106 -4.70 -13.81 -15.31
C ILE A 106 -5.66 -13.65 -16.50
N MET A 107 -5.13 -13.62 -17.73
CA MET A 107 -5.93 -13.58 -18.95
C MET A 107 -6.70 -14.88 -19.17
N ALA A 108 -6.13 -16.04 -18.82
CA ALA A 108 -6.83 -17.33 -18.88
C ALA A 108 -8.04 -17.43 -17.94
N GLN A 109 -8.04 -16.65 -16.85
CA GLN A 109 -9.13 -16.60 -15.87
C GLN A 109 -10.15 -15.47 -16.16
N ALA A 110 -9.91 -14.65 -17.19
CA ALA A 110 -10.77 -13.54 -17.53
C ALA A 110 -11.93 -13.98 -18.46
N PRO A 111 -13.18 -13.55 -18.21
CA PRO A 111 -14.26 -13.74 -19.18
C PRO A 111 -13.97 -12.94 -20.46
N GLN A 112 -14.23 -13.59 -21.61
CA GLN A 112 -13.93 -13.15 -22.99
C GLN A 112 -14.32 -11.71 -23.36
N ALA A 113 -15.21 -11.05 -22.60
CA ALA A 113 -15.72 -9.71 -22.88
C ALA A 113 -14.68 -8.56 -22.73
N SER A 114 -13.44 -8.85 -22.30
CA SER A 114 -12.40 -7.84 -22.03
C SER A 114 -11.25 -7.80 -23.05
N LEU A 115 -11.28 -8.68 -24.06
CA LEU A 115 -10.28 -8.83 -25.12
C LEU A 115 -10.75 -8.20 -26.44
N ASN A 116 -10.97 -6.88 -26.49
CA ASN A 116 -11.29 -6.20 -27.76
C ASN A 116 -10.38 -4.99 -27.97
N TYR A 117 -9.30 -5.20 -28.72
CA TYR A 117 -8.62 -4.17 -29.50
C TYR A 117 -7.90 -4.80 -30.71
N ALA A 118 -8.65 -5.56 -31.52
CA ALA A 118 -8.10 -6.15 -32.75
C ALA A 118 -8.47 -5.38 -34.04
N GLU A 119 -9.42 -4.44 -34.01
CA GLU A 119 -9.91 -3.80 -35.24
C GLU A 119 -10.22 -2.31 -35.00
N THR A 120 -9.26 -1.42 -35.23
CA THR A 120 -9.49 -0.01 -35.63
C THR A 120 -8.15 0.69 -35.83
N PHE A 121 -7.42 0.29 -36.86
CA PHE A 121 -6.53 1.19 -37.60
C PHE A 121 -6.63 0.78 -39.06
N ASP A 122 -7.56 1.43 -39.76
CA ASP A 122 -7.55 1.61 -41.22
C ASP A 122 -7.29 3.11 -41.46
#